data_AF-A0A1J5ACA7-F1
#
_entry.id   AF-A0A1J5ACA7-F1
#
_cell.length_a   1.000
_cell.length_b   1.000
_cell.length_c   1.000
_cell.angle_alpha   90.00
_cell.angle_beta   90.00
_cell.angle_gamma   90.00
#
_symmetry.space_group_name_H-M   'P 1'
#
loop_
_entity.id
_entity.type
_entity.pdbx_description
1 polymer ?
#
loop_
_entity_poly.entity_id
_entity_poly.type
_entity_poly.pdbx_seq_one_letter_code
_entity_poly.pdbx_strand_id
1 'polypeptide(L)'
;MALTLLSNGTRDKELRYKPYGDTRYITSGQKTNYRFTGQRWDQGHGLYWYNSRWFDPLIGRFMQADSIVPQPGNPQALNRYLKGRQPCRCYTCVTIATTIGLRRVSS
;
A
#
# COMPACT_ATOMS: atom_id res chain seq x y z
N MET A 1 -5.22 -9.84 8.46
CA MET A 1 -6.67 -9.72 8.73
C MET A 1 -6.95 -8.31 9.21
N ALA A 2 -8.13 -7.77 8.95
CA ALA A 2 -8.60 -6.49 9.47
C ALA A 2 -10.04 -6.63 9.96
N LEU A 3 -10.36 -5.96 11.08
CA LEU A 3 -11.69 -5.94 11.69
C LEU A 3 -12.11 -4.49 11.87
N THR A 4 -13.35 -4.17 11.54
CA THR A 4 -13.98 -2.91 11.92
C THR A 4 -14.98 -3.19 13.03
N LEU A 5 -14.93 -2.40 14.09
CA LEU A 5 -15.80 -2.54 15.26
C LEU A 5 -16.84 -1.42 15.29
N LEU A 6 -17.99 -1.70 15.90
CA LEU A 6 -18.95 -0.67 16.29
C LEU A 6 -18.47 0.06 17.56
N SER A 7 -19.09 1.18 17.90
CA SER A 7 -18.78 1.95 19.14
C SER A 7 -18.96 1.13 20.43
N ASN A 8 -19.74 0.06 20.36
CA ASN A 8 -19.96 -0.89 21.47
C ASN A 8 -18.93 -2.03 21.53
N GLY A 9 -17.88 -2.01 20.69
CA GLY A 9 -16.83 -3.04 20.67
C GLY A 9 -17.22 -4.35 19.97
N THR A 10 -18.43 -4.46 19.43
CA THR A 10 -18.87 -5.63 18.66
C THR A 10 -18.25 -5.61 17.27
N ARG A 11 -17.92 -6.79 16.72
CA ARG A 11 -17.38 -6.93 15.35
C ARG A 11 -18.47 -6.57 14.32
N ASP A 12 -18.23 -5.54 13.53
CA ASP A 12 -19.12 -5.11 12.45
C ASP A 12 -18.73 -5.78 11.12
N LYS A 13 -17.46 -5.61 10.73
CA LYS A 13 -16.94 -6.04 9.42
C LYS A 13 -15.62 -6.76 9.57
N GLU A 14 -15.42 -7.75 8.70
CA GLU A 14 -14.19 -8.53 8.65
C GLU A 14 -13.60 -8.52 7.23
N LEU A 15 -12.28 -8.38 7.15
CA LEU A 15 -11.50 -8.62 5.94
C LEU A 15 -10.34 -9.58 6.23
N ARG A 16 -10.17 -10.57 5.36
CA ARG A 16 -9.02 -11.47 5.35
C ARG A 16 -8.26 -11.29 4.05
N TYR A 17 -6.93 -11.32 4.16
CA TYR A 17 -6.04 -11.11 3.03
C TYR A 17 -5.20 -12.37 2.79
N LYS A 18 -4.86 -12.63 1.53
CA LYS A 18 -3.77 -13.53 1.12
C LYS A 18 -2.41 -12.88 1.45
N PRO A 19 -1.28 -13.62 1.38
CA PRO A 19 0.04 -13.09 1.73
C PRO A 19 0.42 -11.79 1.01
N TYR A 20 -0.04 -11.60 -0.22
CA TYR A 20 0.27 -10.43 -1.05
C TYR A 20 -0.76 -9.30 -0.96
N GLY A 21 -1.83 -9.45 -0.17
CA GLY A 21 -2.84 -8.40 0.02
C GLY A 21 -4.12 -8.57 -0.79
N ASP A 22 -4.23 -9.64 -1.57
CA ASP A 22 -5.46 -10.01 -2.26
C ASP A 22 -6.55 -10.40 -1.25
N THR A 23 -7.79 -10.07 -1.55
CA THR A 23 -8.91 -10.24 -0.62
C THR A 23 -9.35 -11.70 -0.62
N ARG A 24 -9.10 -12.41 0.48
CA ARG A 24 -9.56 -13.79 0.67
C ARG A 24 -11.01 -13.86 1.14
N TYR A 25 -11.41 -12.91 1.96
CA TYR A 25 -12.77 -12.82 2.50
C TYR A 25 -13.08 -11.37 2.84
N ILE A 26 -14.30 -10.93 2.56
CA ILE A 26 -14.74 -9.56 2.82
C ILE A 26 -16.24 -9.55 3.14
N THR A 27 -16.61 -8.90 4.23
CA THR A 27 -18.02 -8.56 4.49
C THR A 27 -18.46 -7.45 3.53
N SER A 28 -19.67 -7.50 2.99
CA SER A 28 -20.20 -6.43 2.14
C SER A 28 -20.35 -5.10 2.92
N GLY A 29 -20.24 -3.98 2.19
CA GLY A 29 -20.39 -2.64 2.76
C GLY A 29 -19.26 -2.25 3.71
N GLN A 30 -18.02 -2.24 3.21
CA GLN A 30 -16.88 -1.80 4.00
C GLN A 30 -16.96 -0.30 4.29
N LYS A 31 -16.79 0.06 5.57
CA LYS A 31 -16.82 1.45 6.03
C LYS A 31 -15.52 2.20 5.74
N THR A 32 -14.43 1.48 5.45
CA THR A 32 -13.10 2.05 5.19
C THR A 32 -12.55 1.64 3.84
N ASN A 33 -11.87 2.59 3.19
CA ASN A 33 -11.10 2.36 1.97
C ASN A 33 -9.67 1.91 2.27
N TYR A 34 -9.23 1.95 3.53
CA TYR A 34 -7.91 1.49 3.94
C TYR A 34 -7.96 -0.01 4.24
N ARG A 35 -7.07 -0.78 3.60
CA ARG A 35 -7.07 -2.23 3.67
C ARG A 35 -5.68 -2.77 4.01
N PHE A 36 -5.15 -3.69 3.22
CA PHE A 36 -3.89 -4.37 3.50
C PHE A 36 -2.75 -3.38 3.77
N THR A 37 -1.98 -3.63 4.83
CA THR A 37 -0.86 -2.78 5.27
C THR A 37 -1.21 -1.30 5.50
N GLY A 38 -2.50 -0.97 5.71
CA GLY A 38 -2.95 0.40 5.94
C GLY A 38 -2.97 1.27 4.67
N GLN A 39 -2.91 0.66 3.48
CA GLN A 39 -2.91 1.39 2.22
C GLN A 39 -4.32 1.58 1.68
N ARG A 40 -4.53 2.67 0.94
CA ARG A 40 -5.82 2.96 0.30
C ARG A 40 -6.04 1.98 -0.85
N TRP A 41 -7.19 1.31 -0.81
CA TRP A 41 -7.69 0.42 -1.86
C TRP A 41 -8.52 1.21 -2.86
N ASP A 42 -8.24 1.02 -4.14
CA ASP A 42 -9.09 1.50 -5.22
C ASP A 42 -9.99 0.36 -5.74
N GLN A 43 -11.30 0.47 -5.53
CA GLN A 43 -12.27 -0.55 -5.94
C GLN A 43 -12.41 -0.65 -7.46
N GLY A 44 -12.16 0.44 -8.21
CA GLY A 44 -12.32 0.42 -9.66
C GLY A 44 -11.25 -0.40 -10.37
N HIS A 45 -10.01 -0.31 -9.88
CA HIS A 45 -8.85 -0.93 -10.53
C HIS A 45 -8.32 -2.17 -9.79
N GLY A 46 -8.76 -2.41 -8.55
CA GLY A 46 -8.24 -3.51 -7.74
C GLY A 46 -6.79 -3.30 -7.29
N LEU A 47 -6.35 -2.05 -7.17
CA LEU A 47 -4.97 -1.68 -6.87
C LEU A 47 -4.86 -0.98 -5.52
N TYR A 48 -3.69 -1.10 -4.91
CA TYR A 48 -3.32 -0.36 -3.72
C TYR A 48 -2.49 0.87 -4.06
N TRP A 49 -2.85 2.00 -3.48
CA TRP A 49 -2.09 3.24 -3.60
C TRP A 49 -1.03 3.34 -2.50
N TYR A 50 0.25 3.33 -2.89
CA TYR A 50 1.41 3.48 -1.99
C TYR A 50 2.06 4.87 -2.13
N ASN A 51 1.25 5.93 -2.24
CA ASN A 51 1.63 7.35 -2.44
C ASN A 51 2.38 7.70 -3.73
N SER A 52 3.30 6.85 -4.19
CA SER A 52 4.10 7.10 -5.40
C SER A 52 3.83 6.10 -6.51
N ARG A 53 3.32 4.90 -6.18
CA ARG A 53 3.13 3.80 -7.13
C ARG A 53 1.88 3.00 -6.81
N TRP A 54 1.33 2.38 -7.85
CA TRP A 54 0.24 1.41 -7.77
C TRP A 54 0.78 -0.01 -7.55
N PHE A 55 0.22 -0.71 -6.57
CA PHE A 55 0.56 -2.08 -6.24
C PHE A 55 -0.59 -3.01 -6.58
N ASP A 56 -0.29 -4.05 -7.36
CA ASP A 56 -1.21 -5.12 -7.72
C ASP A 56 -1.08 -6.28 -6.69
N PRO A 57 -2.11 -6.53 -5.88
CA PRO A 57 -2.09 -7.62 -4.91
C PRO A 57 -2.31 -9.01 -5.52
N LEU A 58 -2.83 -9.11 -6.75
CA LEU A 58 -3.07 -10.38 -7.43
C LEU A 58 -1.75 -11.07 -7.77
N ILE A 59 -0.82 -10.29 -8.33
CA ILE A 59 0.52 -10.75 -8.72
C ILE A 59 1.53 -10.50 -7.60
N GLY A 60 1.22 -9.59 -6.67
CA GLY A 60 2.10 -9.23 -5.56
C GLY A 60 3.26 -8.31 -5.98
N ARG A 61 3.04 -7.45 -6.98
CA ARG A 61 4.07 -6.58 -7.59
C ARG A 61 3.55 -5.17 -7.84
N PHE A 62 4.46 -4.21 -7.98
CA PHE A 62 4.11 -2.87 -8.44
C PHE A 62 3.82 -2.87 -9.95
N MET A 63 2.91 -2.01 -10.39
CA MET A 63 2.60 -1.77 -11.80
C MET A 63 3.67 -0.91 -12.50
N GLN A 64 4.43 -0.16 -11.70
CA GLN A 64 5.45 0.76 -12.17
C GLN A 64 6.82 0.36 -11.62
N ALA A 65 7.83 0.43 -12.48
CA ALA A 65 9.21 0.22 -12.06
C ALA A 65 9.68 1.35 -11.14
N ASP A 66 10.43 1.03 -10.09
CA ASP A 66 11.09 2.04 -9.26
C ASP A 66 12.10 2.85 -10.09
N SER A 67 12.11 4.19 -10.00
CA SER A 67 13.09 5.05 -10.66
C SER A 67 14.49 4.96 -10.04
N ILE A 68 14.59 4.51 -8.78
CA ILE A 68 15.84 4.42 -8.03
C ILE A 68 16.24 2.95 -7.86
N VAL A 69 17.48 2.60 -8.23
CA VAL A 69 18.07 1.29 -7.95
C VAL A 69 19.00 1.43 -6.76
N PRO A 70 18.60 1.01 -5.55
CA PRO A 70 19.35 1.30 -4.32
C PRO A 70 20.68 0.55 -4.20
N GLN A 71 20.91 -0.52 -4.97
CA GLN A 71 22.15 -1.31 -4.88
C GLN A 71 22.41 -2.12 -6.17
N PRO A 72 23.28 -1.64 -7.07
CA PRO A 72 23.62 -2.34 -8.33
C PRO A 72 24.26 -3.72 -8.11
N GLY A 73 24.95 -3.92 -6.98
CA GLY A 73 25.66 -5.17 -6.66
C GLY A 73 24.77 -6.31 -6.16
N ASN A 74 23.45 -6.12 -6.06
CA ASN A 74 22.53 -7.15 -5.60
C ASN A 74 21.55 -7.54 -6.72
N PRO A 75 21.61 -8.78 -7.24
CA PRO A 75 20.75 -9.19 -8.35
C PRO A 75 19.25 -9.13 -8.01
N GLN A 76 18.87 -9.22 -6.73
CA GLN A 76 17.48 -9.05 -6.31
C GLN A 76 17.00 -7.59 -6.33
N ALA A 77 17.92 -6.62 -6.24
CA ALA A 77 17.60 -5.19 -6.33
C ALA A 77 17.36 -4.73 -7.78
N LEU A 78 17.73 -5.54 -8.78
CA LEU A 78 17.42 -5.31 -10.19
C LEU A 78 15.94 -5.55 -10.52
N ASN A 79 15.21 -6.29 -9.67
CA ASN A 79 13.79 -6.52 -9.89
C ASN A 79 12.96 -5.33 -9.34
N ARG A 80 12.82 -4.32 -10.19
CA ARG A 80 12.19 -3.02 -9.92
C ARG A 80 10.68 -3.07 -9.60
N TYR A 81 10.06 -4.25 -9.69
CA TYR A 81 8.63 -4.47 -9.46
C TYR A 81 8.31 -5.18 -8.13
N LEU A 82 9.32 -5.62 -7.37
CA LEU A 82 9.10 -6.36 -6.12
C LEU A 82 8.76 -5.45 -4.94
N LYS A 83 7.79 -5.89 -4.14
CA LYS A 83 7.44 -5.28 -2.85
C LYS A 83 8.46 -5.58 -1.74
N GLY A 84 9.21 -6.69 -1.85
CA GLY A 84 9.86 -7.36 -0.72
C GLY A 84 11.18 -6.79 -0.19
N ARG A 85 11.79 -5.78 -0.83
CA ARG A 85 13.13 -5.31 -0.42
C ARG A 85 13.37 -3.82 -0.55
N GLN A 86 12.32 -3.05 -0.81
CA GLN A 86 12.45 -1.61 -0.66
C GLN A 86 12.42 -1.34 0.83
N PRO A 87 13.50 -0.83 1.43
CA PRO A 87 13.37 -0.31 2.77
C PRO A 87 12.22 0.69 2.68
N CYS A 88 11.15 0.47 3.43
CA CYS A 88 10.11 1.48 3.68
C CYS A 88 10.68 2.68 4.48
N ARG A 89 11.97 2.96 4.30
CA ARG A 89 12.78 3.99 4.90
C ARG A 89 13.67 4.65 3.85
N CYS A 90 13.15 4.83 2.65
CA CYS A 90 13.59 5.97 1.84
C CYS A 90 12.90 7.19 2.40
N TYR A 91 13.61 7.89 3.29
CA TYR A 91 13.34 9.26 3.73
C TYR A 91 13.12 10.26 2.57
N THR A 92 13.23 9.83 1.31
CA THR A 92 13.00 10.66 0.14
C THR A 92 11.53 10.85 -0.22
N CYS A 93 10.58 10.12 0.39
CA CYS A 93 9.16 10.51 0.31
C CYS A 93 8.84 11.79 1.12
N VAL A 94 9.79 12.29 1.94
CA VAL A 94 9.72 13.62 2.56
C VAL A 94 10.42 14.67 1.69
N THR A 95 11.44 14.31 0.89
CA THR A 95 12.23 15.30 0.16
C THR A 95 11.67 15.68 -1.22
N ILE A 96 10.97 14.79 -1.92
CA ILE A 96 10.36 15.12 -3.23
C ILE A 96 9.10 16.00 -3.06
N ALA A 97 8.48 15.99 -1.88
CA ALA A 97 7.38 16.89 -1.52
C ALA A 97 7.87 18.30 -1.09
N THR A 98 9.18 18.52 -0.95
CA THR A 98 9.75 19.85 -0.59
C THR A 98 10.17 20.67 -1.79
N THR A 99 10.20 20.11 -3.01
CA THR A 99 10.52 20.87 -4.23
C THR A 99 9.26 21.39 -4.94
N ILE A 100 8.07 20.95 -4.54
CA ILE A 100 6.78 21.48 -4.99
C ILE A 100 6.04 21.88 -3.71
N GLY A 101 6.05 23.18 -3.40
CA GLY A 101 5.63 23.76 -2.13
C GLY A 101 4.16 23.55 -1.75
N LEU A 102 3.80 22.33 -1.34
CA LEU A 102 2.54 22.04 -0.66
C LEU A 102 2.81 21.86 0.83
N ARG A 103 2.69 23.00 1.52
CA ARG A 103 2.68 23.16 2.97
C ARG A 103 1.72 22.13 3.58
N ARG A 104 2.21 21.31 4.52
CA ARG A 104 1.35 20.51 5.41
C ARG A 104 0.37 21.48 6.09
N VAL A 105 -0.93 21.33 5.83
CA VAL A 105 -1.94 21.77 6.79
C VAL A 105 -2.26 20.55 7.64
N SER A 106 -1.61 20.49 8.79
CA SER A 106 -2.16 19.81 9.95
C SER A 106 -3.13 20.76 10.63
N SER A 107 -4.40 20.37 10.70
CA SER A 107 -5.36 20.80 11.70
C SER A 107 -6.06 19.56 12.23
#